data_AF-A0AAE5W747-F1
#
_entry.id   AF-A0AAE5W747-F1
#
_cell.length_a   1.000
_cell.length_b   1.000
_cell.length_c   1.000
_cell.angle_alpha   90.00
_cell.angle_beta   90.00
_cell.angle_gamma   90.00
#
_symmetry.space_group_name_H-M   'P 1'
#
loop_
_entity.id
_entity.type
_entity.pdbx_description
1 polymer ?
#
loop_
_entity_poly.entity_id
_entity_poly.type
_entity_poly.pdbx_seq_one_letter_code
_entity_poly.pdbx_strand_id
1 'polypeptide(L)'
;MSEFEVKEKTYNLPNEHRQVLNVIRNTSNKYITKTKLLNQLGYEVNKANNRWLTQVITSLIINYHYPIGYSYKKDARGYYIIKTQTDKIEAIKSIKGLIEGSQNRLKALEDIEV
;
A
#
# COMPACT_ATOMS: atom_id res chain seq x y z
N MET A 1 21.37 -11.58 12.98
CA MET A 1 19.90 -11.73 12.89
C MET A 1 19.63 -12.54 11.64
N SER A 2 19.18 -13.78 11.83
CA SER A 2 19.33 -14.90 10.91
C SER A 2 18.25 -14.96 9.83
N GLU A 3 18.61 -15.49 8.66
CA GLU A 3 17.82 -15.74 7.43
C GLU A 3 16.57 -16.63 7.61
N PHE A 4 16.14 -16.92 8.83
CA PHE A 4 15.12 -17.94 9.13
C PHE A 4 13.68 -17.39 9.30
N GLU A 5 13.48 -16.08 9.47
CA GLU A 5 12.13 -15.53 9.69
C GLU A 5 11.30 -15.25 8.41
N VAL A 6 11.91 -15.37 7.23
CA VAL A 6 11.24 -15.04 5.96
C VAL A 6 10.40 -16.20 5.40
N LYS A 7 10.65 -17.45 5.83
CA LYS A 7 10.08 -18.66 5.22
C LYS A 7 8.69 -19.08 5.73
N GLU A 8 8.22 -18.62 6.89
CA GLU A 8 6.94 -19.10 7.45
C GLU A 8 5.68 -18.27 7.11
N LYS A 9 5.80 -16.98 6.77
CA LYS A 9 4.60 -16.13 6.60
C LYS A 9 3.76 -16.42 5.35
N THR A 10 4.30 -17.15 4.37
CA THR A 10 3.67 -17.32 3.05
C THR A 10 2.61 -18.41 2.95
N TYR A 11 2.53 -19.36 3.90
CA TYR A 11 1.67 -20.54 3.76
C TYR A 11 0.17 -20.27 3.96
N ASN A 12 -0.22 -19.18 4.63
CA ASN A 12 -1.63 -18.88 4.98
C ASN A 12 -2.24 -17.67 4.25
N LEU A 13 -1.59 -17.15 3.20
CA LEU A 13 -2.18 -16.06 2.42
C LEU A 13 -3.28 -16.55 1.47
N PRO A 14 -4.47 -15.92 1.48
CA PRO A 14 -5.44 -16.10 0.42
C PRO A 14 -4.82 -15.80 -0.95
N ASN A 15 -5.35 -16.44 -1.99
CA ASN A 15 -4.76 -16.37 -3.34
C ASN A 15 -4.64 -14.92 -3.84
N GLU A 16 -5.69 -14.11 -3.65
CA GLU A 16 -5.72 -12.70 -4.05
C GLU A 16 -4.59 -11.89 -3.40
N HIS A 17 -4.40 -12.03 -2.09
CA HIS A 17 -3.32 -11.35 -1.37
C HIS A 17 -1.94 -11.77 -1.87
N ARG A 18 -1.77 -13.07 -2.17
CA ARG A 18 -0.52 -13.60 -2.73
C ARG A 18 -0.22 -13.02 -4.10
N GLN A 19 -1.22 -12.96 -4.97
CA GLN A 19 -1.10 -12.38 -6.31
C GLN A 19 -0.71 -10.89 -6.24
N VAL A 20 -1.43 -10.09 -5.44
CA VAL A 20 -1.12 -8.67 -5.24
C VAL A 20 0.30 -8.48 -4.70
N LEU A 21 0.68 -9.25 -3.67
CA LEU A 21 2.01 -9.18 -3.07
C LEU A 21 3.11 -9.54 -4.08
N ASN A 22 2.89 -10.58 -4.90
CA ASN A 22 3.85 -11.00 -5.92
C ASN A 22 4.07 -9.89 -6.96
N VAL A 23 3.01 -9.21 -7.39
CA VAL A 23 3.14 -8.11 -8.35
C VAL A 23 3.91 -6.93 -7.75
N ILE A 24 3.65 -6.55 -6.49
CA ILE A 24 4.40 -5.47 -5.81
C ILE A 24 5.87 -5.85 -5.60
N ARG A 25 6.16 -7.11 -5.30
CA ARG A 25 7.54 -7.58 -5.06
C ARG A 25 8.38 -7.68 -6.32
N ASN A 26 7.77 -8.10 -7.42
CA ASN A 26 8.47 -8.47 -8.65
C ASN A 26 8.43 -7.37 -9.72
N THR A 27 7.96 -6.17 -9.38
CA THR A 27 8.03 -5.04 -10.32
C THR A 27 9.48 -4.59 -10.53
N SER A 28 9.82 -4.25 -11.77
CA SER A 28 11.16 -3.77 -12.14
C SER A 28 11.47 -2.38 -11.58
N ASN A 29 10.43 -1.58 -11.34
CA ASN A 29 10.55 -0.27 -10.73
C ASN A 29 10.36 -0.38 -9.21
N LYS A 30 11.00 0.48 -8.43
CA LYS A 30 10.77 0.52 -6.98
C LYS A 30 9.29 0.73 -6.62
N TYR A 31 8.58 1.55 -7.40
CA TYR A 31 7.20 1.94 -7.16
C TYR A 31 6.27 1.40 -8.26
N ILE A 32 5.09 0.93 -7.87
CA ILE A 32 4.03 0.50 -8.79
C ILE A 32 2.69 1.16 -8.48
N THR A 33 2.04 1.73 -9.51
CA THR A 33 0.75 2.41 -9.36
C THR A 33 -0.41 1.40 -9.27
N LYS A 34 -1.56 1.84 -8.74
CA LYS A 34 -2.80 1.03 -8.72
C LYS A 34 -3.21 0.57 -10.12
N THR A 35 -3.15 1.46 -11.10
CA THR A 35 -3.43 1.15 -12.50
C THR A 35 -2.54 0.04 -13.03
N LYS A 36 -1.22 0.12 -12.80
CA LYS A 36 -0.28 -0.93 -13.24
C LYS A 36 -0.51 -2.25 -12.51
N LEU A 37 -0.80 -2.20 -11.20
CA LEU A 37 -1.15 -3.38 -10.40
C LEU A 37 -2.39 -4.09 -10.97
N LEU A 38 -3.49 -3.36 -11.17
CA LEU A 38 -4.73 -3.92 -11.71
C LEU A 38 -4.52 -4.54 -13.10
N ASN A 39 -3.83 -3.82 -13.98
CA ASN A 39 -3.55 -4.31 -15.33
C ASN A 39 -2.71 -5.61 -15.30
N GLN A 40 -1.69 -5.70 -14.44
CA GLN A 40 -0.87 -6.91 -14.31
C GLN A 40 -1.61 -8.08 -13.65
N LEU A 41 -2.66 -7.80 -12.88
CA LEU A 41 -3.54 -8.79 -12.28
C LEU A 41 -4.71 -9.17 -13.22
N GLY A 42 -4.84 -8.55 -14.40
CA GLY A 42 -5.92 -8.83 -15.36
C GLY A 42 -7.27 -8.17 -15.02
N TYR A 43 -7.28 -7.16 -14.15
CA TYR A 43 -8.49 -6.44 -13.77
C TYR A 43 -8.63 -5.11 -14.52
N GLU A 44 -9.87 -4.75 -14.87
CA GLU A 44 -10.18 -3.41 -15.38
C GLU A 44 -9.94 -2.32 -14.33
N VAL A 45 -9.52 -1.15 -14.80
CA VAL A 45 -9.28 0.01 -13.94
C VAL A 45 -10.60 0.74 -13.70
N ASN A 46 -11.32 0.32 -12.66
CA ASN A 46 -12.57 0.94 -12.23
C ASN A 46 -12.60 1.20 -10.71
N LYS A 47 -13.63 1.88 -10.21
CA LYS A 47 -13.72 2.27 -8.79
C LYS A 47 -13.82 1.05 -7.85
N ALA A 48 -14.53 0.01 -8.27
CA ALA A 48 -14.71 -1.21 -7.47
C ALA A 48 -13.38 -1.95 -7.30
N ASN A 49 -12.67 -2.21 -8.40
CA ASN A 49 -11.38 -2.90 -8.39
C ASN A 49 -10.31 -2.08 -7.66
N ASN A 50 -10.33 -0.74 -7.78
CA ASN A 50 -9.44 0.12 -6.98
C ASN A 50 -9.72 0.02 -5.47
N ARG A 51 -11.00 -0.07 -5.07
CA ARG A 51 -11.38 -0.26 -3.66
C ARG A 51 -10.92 -1.63 -3.16
N TRP A 52 -11.21 -2.70 -3.90
CA TRP A 52 -10.76 -4.05 -3.59
C TRP A 52 -9.23 -4.14 -3.44
N LEU A 53 -8.47 -3.62 -4.40
CA LEU A 53 -7.00 -3.63 -4.34
C LEU A 53 -6.48 -2.90 -3.10
N THR A 54 -7.11 -1.79 -2.73
CA THR A 54 -6.75 -1.05 -1.51
C THR A 54 -7.02 -1.90 -0.27
N GLN A 55 -8.15 -2.60 -0.19
CA GLN A 55 -8.49 -3.48 0.93
C GLN A 55 -7.51 -4.65 1.06
N VAL A 56 -7.16 -5.31 -0.06
CA VAL A 56 -6.19 -6.40 -0.08
C VAL A 56 -4.82 -5.91 0.41
N ILE A 57 -4.34 -4.77 -0.07
CA ILE A 57 -3.06 -4.20 0.38
C ILE A 57 -3.11 -3.78 1.85
N THR A 58 -4.20 -3.16 2.30
CA THR A 58 -4.39 -2.82 3.73
C THR A 58 -4.34 -4.08 4.60
N SER A 59 -4.99 -5.17 4.18
CA SER A 59 -4.92 -6.45 4.87
C SER A 59 -3.51 -7.03 4.87
N LEU A 60 -2.78 -6.96 3.74
CA LEU A 60 -1.37 -7.36 3.67
C LEU A 60 -0.50 -6.62 4.69
N ILE A 61 -0.74 -5.32 4.90
CA ILE A 61 0.00 -4.49 5.84
C ILE A 61 -0.41 -4.79 7.29
N ILE A 62 -1.70 -4.70 7.61
CA ILE A 62 -2.18 -4.71 9.00
C ILE A 62 -2.26 -6.14 9.55
N ASN A 63 -2.85 -7.07 8.79
CA ASN A 63 -3.13 -8.41 9.29
C ASN A 63 -1.94 -9.34 9.09
N TYR A 64 -1.25 -9.20 7.95
CA TYR A 64 -0.12 -10.07 7.58
C TYR A 64 1.26 -9.43 7.79
N HIS A 65 1.30 -8.16 8.23
CA HIS A 65 2.53 -7.45 8.58
C HIS A 65 3.57 -7.41 7.44
N TYR A 66 3.11 -7.35 6.18
CA TYR A 66 4.01 -7.17 5.05
C TYR A 66 4.50 -5.71 4.98
N PRO A 67 5.80 -5.51 4.72
CA PRO A 67 6.42 -4.19 4.73
C PRO A 67 6.11 -3.46 3.43
N ILE A 68 4.86 -3.02 3.25
CA ILE A 68 4.40 -2.30 2.05
C ILE A 68 4.21 -0.82 2.41
N GLY A 69 4.88 0.05 1.67
CA GLY A 69 4.71 1.50 1.73
C GLY A 69 3.91 2.02 0.54
N TYR A 70 3.48 3.29 0.62
CA TYR A 70 2.94 4.03 -0.51
C TYR A 70 3.56 5.44 -0.55
N SER A 71 3.96 5.88 -1.74
CA SER A 71 4.45 7.24 -1.95
C SER A 71 3.49 8.04 -2.82
N TYR A 72 3.26 9.29 -2.42
CA TYR A 72 2.37 10.25 -3.08
C TYR A 72 3.12 11.23 -3.99
N LYS A 73 4.46 11.18 -4.02
CA LYS A 73 5.29 12.05 -4.86
C LYS A 73 5.03 11.78 -6.34
N LYS A 74 5.03 12.82 -7.18
CA LYS A 74 4.65 12.73 -8.60
C LYS A 74 5.53 11.76 -9.41
N ASP A 75 6.83 11.77 -9.14
CA ASP A 75 7.88 10.96 -9.77
C ASP A 75 8.04 9.56 -9.16
N ALA A 76 7.60 9.38 -7.92
CA ALA A 76 7.71 8.13 -7.15
C ALA A 76 6.35 7.56 -6.73
N ARG A 77 5.28 7.82 -7.49
CA ARG A 77 3.91 7.48 -7.07
C ARG A 77 3.66 5.97 -7.11
N GLY A 78 3.22 5.39 -6.00
CA GLY A 78 2.76 4.00 -5.97
C GLY A 78 3.12 3.24 -4.71
N TYR A 79 2.74 1.96 -4.70
CA TYR A 79 3.12 0.99 -3.68
C TYR A 79 4.54 0.49 -3.91
N TYR A 80 5.22 0.13 -2.83
CA TYR A 80 6.57 -0.42 -2.85
C TYR A 80 6.83 -1.30 -1.63
N ILE A 81 7.80 -2.20 -1.72
CA ILE A 81 8.30 -2.95 -0.57
C ILE A 81 9.30 -2.09 0.18
N ILE A 82 9.05 -1.85 1.47
CA ILE A 82 9.97 -1.20 2.40
C ILE A 82 11.13 -2.17 2.64
N LYS A 83 12.34 -1.77 2.22
CA LYS A 83 13.57 -2.57 2.40
C LYS A 83 14.59 -1.88 3.29
N THR A 84 14.50 -0.55 3.41
CA THR A 84 15.45 0.28 4.16
C THR A 84 14.76 1.11 5.25
N GLN A 85 15.54 1.64 6.19
CA GLN A 85 15.02 2.57 7.19
C GLN A 85 14.49 3.86 6.54
N THR A 86 15.13 4.33 5.47
CA THR A 86 14.67 5.49 4.68
C THR A 86 13.29 5.24 4.07
N ASP A 87 13.06 4.05 3.50
CA ASP A 87 11.74 3.64 3.00
C ASP A 87 10.68 3.68 4.10
N LYS A 88 11.02 3.17 5.28
CA LYS A 88 10.11 3.15 6.43
C LYS A 88 9.74 4.56 6.88
N ILE A 89 10.72 5.46 6.96
CA ILE A 89 10.50 6.86 7.31
C ILE A 89 9.61 7.55 6.27
N GLU A 90 9.85 7.29 4.97
CA GLU A 90 9.01 7.83 3.89
C GLU A 90 7.57 7.32 3.99
N ALA A 91 7.37 6.01 4.19
CA ALA A 91 6.03 5.43 4.37
C ALA A 91 5.29 6.06 5.56
N ILE A 92 5.97 6.22 6.71
CA ILE A 92 5.39 6.87 7.90
C ILE A 92 5.03 8.33 7.59
N LYS A 93 5.91 9.08 6.92
CA LYS A 93 5.67 10.47 6.54
C LYS A 93 4.43 10.60 5.63
N SER A 94 4.29 9.71 4.64
CA SER A 94 3.11 9.66 3.77
C SER A 94 1.81 9.48 4.56
N ILE A 95 1.79 8.58 5.55
CA ILE A 95 0.61 8.36 6.39
C ILE A 95 0.32 9.56 7.30
N LYS A 96 1.35 10.14 7.94
CA LYS A 96 1.19 11.34 8.76
C LYS A 96 0.55 12.50 7.99
N GLY A 97 0.99 12.75 6.76
CA GLY A 97 0.41 13.79 5.91
C GLY A 97 -1.07 13.54 5.56
N LEU A 98 -1.47 12.28 5.37
CA LEU A 98 -2.89 11.94 5.18
C LEU A 98 -3.73 12.17 6.44
N ILE A 99 -3.19 11.81 7.61
CA ILE A 99 -3.85 12.02 8.90
C ILE A 99 -4.06 13.53 9.11
N GLU A 100 -3.01 14.32 8.93
CA GLU A 100 -3.06 15.78 9.05
C GLU A 100 -4.08 16.40 8.09
N GLY A 101 -4.07 16.01 6.81
CA GLY A 101 -5.05 16.47 5.84
C GLY A 101 -6.49 16.08 6.20
N SER A 102 -6.68 14.90 6.79
CA SER A 102 -8.00 14.45 7.27
C SER A 102 -8.47 15.22 8.49
N GLN A 103 -7.57 15.54 9.43
CA GLN A 103 -7.86 16.38 10.60
C GLN A 103 -8.22 17.81 10.19
N ASN A 104 -7.49 18.40 9.24
CA ASN A 104 -7.81 19.73 8.71
C ASN A 104 -9.19 19.76 8.05
N ARG A 105 -9.53 18.72 7.29
CA ARG A 105 -10.87 18.58 6.69
C ARG A 105 -11.96 18.40 7.75
N LEU A 106 -11.71 17.60 8.79
CA LEU A 106 -12.64 17.40 9.89
C LEU A 106 -12.97 18.72 10.58
N LYS A 107 -11.94 19.49 10.96
CA LYS A 107 -12.10 20.80 11.57
C LYS A 107 -12.95 21.74 10.69
N ALA A 108 -12.64 21.80 9.40
CA ALA A 108 -13.41 22.63 8.47
C ALA A 108 -14.88 22.22 8.35
N LEU A 109 -15.23 20.94 8.59
CA LEU A 109 -16.62 20.49 8.62
C LEU A 109 -17.32 20.83 9.94
N GLU A 110 -16.59 20.80 11.06
CA GLU A 110 -17.11 21.19 12.39
C GLU A 110 -17.43 22.69 12.46
N ASP A 111 -16.71 23.53 11.70
CA ASP A 111 -16.89 24.98 11.66
C ASP A 111 -18.05 25.44 10.73
N ILE A 112 -18.68 24.53 9.95
CA ILE A 112 -19.79 24.88 9.05
C ILE A 112 -21.10 24.95 9.85
N GLU A 113 -21.75 26.12 9.84
CA GLU A 113 -23.14 26.27 10.29
C GLU A 113 -24.12 25.73 9.24
N VAL A 114 -25.09 24.91 9.66
CA VAL A 114 -26.16 24.31 8.83
C VAL A 114 -27.52 24.61 9.43
#